data_AF-A0A919ARN3-F1
#
_entry.id   AF-A0A919ARN3-F1
#
_cell.length_a   1.000
_cell.length_b   1.000
_cell.length_c   1.000
_cell.angle_alpha   90.00
_cell.angle_beta   90.00
_cell.angle_gamma   90.00
#
_symmetry.space_group_name_H-M   'P 1'
#
loop_
_entity.id
_entity.type
_entity.pdbx_description
1 polymer ?
#
loop_
_entity_poly.entity_id
_entity_poly.type
_entity_poly.pdbx_seq_one_letter_code
_entity_poly.pdbx_strand_id
1 'polypeptide(L)'
;MSEQDVTVGQLLLAEYQTVKDEQKARIGFRDNLLYVTLAVVAAVIAAAAQAKQPAMLLALPPVCLVLGWTYLVNDEKITAIGHYVRDELGPRLARLAAADGSFPTFGWEAYHRSDTRRRSRKRIQAVIDLTAFCGVPLAALVVFWAAGDGGALLIALSVVEALAVTGLGIQTLVYARAPRAAS
;
A
#
# COMPACT_ATOMS: atom_id res chain seq x y z
N MET A 1 23.77 -39.52 -16.70
CA MET A 1 23.38 -38.08 -16.68
C MET A 1 23.35 -37.69 -15.23
N SER A 2 24.38 -37.03 -14.74
CA SER A 2 24.51 -36.68 -13.33
C SER A 2 23.41 -35.68 -12.97
N GLU A 3 22.53 -36.04 -12.05
CA GLU A 3 21.68 -35.07 -11.35
C GLU A 3 22.63 -34.04 -10.74
N GLN A 4 22.68 -32.83 -11.31
CA GLN A 4 23.39 -31.73 -10.70
C GLN A 4 22.62 -31.38 -9.44
N ASP A 5 23.15 -31.76 -8.27
CA ASP A 5 22.61 -31.39 -6.98
C ASP A 5 22.39 -29.88 -6.95
N VAL A 6 21.13 -29.47 -6.78
CA VAL A 6 20.75 -28.07 -6.69
C VAL A 6 21.50 -27.45 -5.52
N THR A 7 22.37 -26.49 -5.81
CA THR A 7 23.17 -25.84 -4.78
C THR A 7 22.31 -24.90 -3.94
N VAL A 8 22.68 -24.70 -2.67
CA VAL A 8 22.02 -23.74 -1.78
C VAL A 8 22.03 -22.33 -2.39
N GLY A 9 23.10 -21.95 -3.10
CA GLY A 9 23.18 -20.69 -3.83
C GLY A 9 22.13 -20.55 -4.94
N GLN A 10 21.90 -21.61 -5.72
CA GLN A 10 20.85 -21.64 -6.75
C GLN A 10 19.44 -21.53 -6.14
N LEU A 11 19.18 -22.20 -5.02
CA LEU A 11 17.90 -22.08 -4.31
C LEU A 11 17.66 -20.65 -3.79
N LEU A 12 18.67 -20.02 -3.20
CA LEU A 12 18.55 -18.65 -2.69
C LEU A 12 18.39 -17.60 -3.81
N LEU A 13 19.02 -17.83 -4.97
CA LEU A 13 18.81 -16.98 -6.16
C LEU A 13 17.42 -17.15 -6.75
N ALA A 14 16.91 -18.38 -6.79
CA ALA A 14 15.53 -18.66 -7.22
C ALA A 14 14.52 -18.00 -6.28
N GLU A 15 14.72 -18.13 -4.96
CA GLU A 15 13.89 -17.47 -3.95
C GLU A 15 13.94 -15.94 -4.09
N TYR A 16 15.14 -15.36 -4.26
CA TYR A 16 15.29 -13.93 -4.52
C TYR A 16 14.47 -13.49 -5.73
N GLN A 17 14.57 -14.21 -6.84
CA GLN A 17 13.82 -13.90 -8.06
C GLN A 17 12.30 -13.96 -7.82
N THR A 18 11.80 -15.04 -7.21
CA THR A 18 10.37 -15.20 -6.89
C THR A 18 9.85 -14.06 -6.01
N VAL A 19 10.60 -13.71 -4.96
CA VAL A 19 10.24 -12.64 -4.03
C VAL A 19 10.26 -11.27 -4.73
N LYS A 20 11.20 -11.04 -5.66
CA LYS A 20 11.27 -9.82 -6.47
C LYS A 20 10.12 -9.73 -7.48
N ASP A 21 9.70 -10.84 -8.08
CA ASP A 21 8.57 -10.89 -8.98
C ASP A 21 7.26 -10.61 -8.23
N GLU A 22 7.09 -11.18 -7.03
CA GLU A 22 5.98 -10.83 -6.14
C GLU A 22 5.99 -9.33 -5.79
N GLN A 23 7.16 -8.78 -5.42
CA GLN A 23 7.28 -7.35 -5.12
C GLN A 23 6.85 -6.48 -6.31
N LYS A 24 7.26 -6.84 -7.53
CA LYS A 24 6.89 -6.13 -8.76
C LYS A 24 5.40 -6.19 -9.02
N ALA A 25 4.77 -7.37 -8.87
CA ALA A 25 3.34 -7.54 -9.04
C ALA A 25 2.54 -6.68 -8.04
N ARG A 26 2.96 -6.66 -6.78
CA ARG A 26 2.33 -5.85 -5.72
C ARG A 26 2.48 -4.35 -5.95
N ILE A 27 3.66 -3.90 -6.40
CA ILE A 27 3.87 -2.49 -6.79
C ILE A 27 2.90 -2.11 -7.90
N GLY A 28 2.83 -2.91 -8.97
CA GLY A 28 1.92 -2.64 -10.09
C GLY A 28 0.46 -2.60 -9.66
N PHE A 29 0.04 -3.53 -8.79
CA PHE A 29 -1.32 -3.54 -8.26
C PHE A 29 -1.62 -2.30 -7.42
N ARG A 30 -0.73 -1.94 -6.48
CA ARG A 30 -0.85 -0.76 -5.62
C ARG A 30 -0.94 0.53 -6.46
N ASP A 31 -0.08 0.67 -7.45
CA ASP A 31 -0.02 1.89 -8.29
C ASP A 31 -1.29 2.04 -9.14
N ASN A 32 -1.92 0.93 -9.55
CA ASN A 32 -3.18 0.94 -10.28
C ASN A 32 -4.40 1.27 -9.39
N LEU A 33 -4.37 0.92 -8.10
CA LEU A 33 -5.50 1.15 -7.20
C LEU A 33 -5.86 2.63 -7.07
N LEU A 34 -4.88 3.53 -7.13
CA LEU A 34 -5.14 4.96 -7.01
C LEU A 34 -5.90 5.48 -8.23
N TYR A 35 -5.54 5.04 -9.44
CA TYR A 35 -6.27 5.39 -10.67
C TYR A 35 -7.70 4.86 -10.65
N VAL A 36 -7.89 3.61 -10.20
CA VAL A 36 -9.23 3.01 -10.04
C VAL A 36 -10.05 3.81 -9.03
N THR A 37 -9.46 4.18 -7.90
CA THR A 37 -10.12 4.97 -6.86
C THR A 37 -10.59 6.31 -7.41
N LEU A 38 -9.74 7.03 -8.14
CA LEU A 38 -10.11 8.30 -8.77
C LEU A 38 -11.30 8.14 -9.73
N ALA A 39 -11.27 7.10 -10.57
CA ALA A 39 -12.35 6.83 -11.52
C ALA A 39 -13.68 6.54 -10.81
N VAL A 40 -13.66 5.67 -9.78
CA VAL A 40 -14.88 5.31 -9.04
C VAL A 40 -15.41 6.50 -8.24
N VAL A 41 -14.53 7.25 -7.57
CA VAL A 41 -14.89 8.47 -6.85
C VAL A 41 -15.59 9.47 -7.79
N ALA A 42 -14.97 9.74 -8.94
CA ALA A 42 -15.53 10.66 -9.93
C ALA A 42 -16.90 10.19 -10.43
N ALA A 43 -17.06 8.89 -10.70
CA ALA A 43 -18.32 8.31 -11.14
C ALA A 43 -19.43 8.45 -10.08
N VAL A 44 -19.14 8.15 -8.82
CA VAL A 44 -20.12 8.27 -7.73
C VAL A 44 -20.50 9.74 -7.49
N ILE A 45 -19.53 10.67 -7.50
CA ILE A 45 -19.81 12.10 -7.36
C ILE A 45 -20.68 12.59 -8.53
N ALA A 46 -20.33 12.23 -9.76
CA ALA A 46 -21.10 12.61 -10.94
C ALA A 46 -22.52 12.05 -10.91
N ALA A 47 -22.70 10.80 -10.46
CA ALA A 47 -24.01 10.18 -10.33
C ALA A 47 -24.87 10.87 -9.26
N ALA A 48 -24.30 11.14 -8.08
CA ALA A 48 -24.99 11.84 -6.99
C ALA A 48 -25.41 13.26 -7.42
N ALA A 49 -24.53 13.98 -8.12
CA ALA A 49 -24.81 15.32 -8.62
C ALA A 49 -25.92 15.33 -9.69
N GLN A 50 -25.87 14.39 -10.65
CA GLN A 50 -26.88 14.27 -11.70
C GLN A 50 -28.25 13.90 -11.14
N ALA A 51 -28.30 12.97 -10.19
CA ALA A 51 -29.54 12.55 -9.54
C ALA A 51 -30.07 13.58 -8.52
N LYS A 52 -29.26 14.57 -8.13
CA LYS A 52 -29.52 15.50 -7.01
C LYS A 52 -29.86 14.73 -5.73
N GLN A 53 -29.19 13.61 -5.50
CA GLN A 53 -29.41 12.73 -4.35
C GLN A 53 -28.12 12.60 -3.54
N PRO A 54 -27.91 13.46 -2.52
CA PRO A 54 -26.72 13.41 -1.67
C PRO A 54 -26.51 12.06 -0.99
N ALA A 55 -27.59 11.31 -0.73
CA ALA A 55 -27.52 9.96 -0.16
C ALA A 55 -26.69 8.96 -1.00
N MET A 56 -26.57 9.17 -2.31
CA MET A 56 -25.72 8.33 -3.17
C MET A 56 -24.23 8.44 -2.82
N LEU A 57 -23.80 9.52 -2.15
CA LEU A 57 -22.43 9.71 -1.71
C LEU A 57 -22.01 8.72 -0.61
N LEU A 58 -22.96 8.06 0.07
CA LEU A 58 -22.70 6.98 1.02
C LEU A 58 -22.06 5.74 0.35
N ALA A 59 -22.04 5.67 -0.98
CA ALA A 59 -21.26 4.64 -1.66
C ALA A 59 -19.74 4.90 -1.59
N LEU A 60 -19.28 6.14 -1.34
CA LEU A 60 -17.85 6.48 -1.35
C LEU A 60 -17.09 5.86 -0.17
N PRO A 61 -17.53 5.96 1.10
CA PRO A 61 -16.81 5.38 2.23
C PRO A 61 -16.50 3.88 2.11
N PRO A 62 -17.46 2.98 1.81
CA PRO A 62 -17.17 1.55 1.73
C PRO A 62 -16.23 1.21 0.56
N VAL A 63 -16.37 1.89 -0.59
CA VAL A 63 -15.47 1.69 -1.73
C VAL A 63 -14.05 2.13 -1.39
N CYS A 64 -13.89 3.35 -0.86
CA CYS A 64 -12.58 3.87 -0.47
C CYS A 64 -11.94 3.04 0.64
N LEU A 65 -12.74 2.47 1.55
CA LEU A 65 -12.26 1.59 2.60
C LEU A 65 -11.66 0.30 2.02
N VAL A 66 -12.37 -0.37 1.11
CA VAL A 66 -11.90 -1.62 0.49
C VAL A 66 -10.63 -1.36 -0.35
N LEU A 67 -10.66 -0.33 -1.20
CA LEU A 67 -9.51 0.00 -2.05
C LEU A 67 -8.32 0.46 -1.21
N GLY A 68 -8.54 1.31 -0.21
CA GLY A 68 -7.50 1.82 0.68
C GLY A 68 -6.89 0.75 1.58
N TRP A 69 -7.69 -0.18 2.10
CA TRP A 69 -7.17 -1.34 2.84
C TRP A 69 -6.30 -2.23 1.94
N THR A 70 -6.78 -2.51 0.73
CA THR A 70 -6.02 -3.33 -0.22
C THR A 70 -4.71 -2.64 -0.62
N TYR A 71 -4.73 -1.32 -0.79
CA TYR A 71 -3.53 -0.52 -1.03
C TYR A 71 -2.53 -0.66 0.13
N LEU A 72 -3.00 -0.46 1.37
CA LEU A 72 -2.17 -0.50 2.58
C LEU A 72 -1.49 -1.87 2.78
N VAL A 73 -2.25 -2.96 2.64
CA VAL A 73 -1.73 -4.32 2.77
C VAL A 73 -0.64 -4.59 1.71
N ASN A 74 -0.81 -4.10 0.49
CA ASN A 74 0.22 -4.25 -0.54
C ASN A 74 1.48 -3.45 -0.21
N ASP A 75 1.35 -2.22 0.31
CA ASP A 75 2.51 -1.41 0.70
C ASP A 75 3.31 -2.03 1.86
N GLU A 76 2.61 -2.60 2.84
CA GLU A 76 3.23 -3.38 3.93
C GLU A 76 4.01 -4.58 3.37
N LYS A 77 3.40 -5.37 2.48
CA LYS A 77 4.06 -6.54 1.88
C LYS A 77 5.28 -6.17 1.03
N ILE A 78 5.20 -5.08 0.26
CA ILE A 78 6.35 -4.54 -0.49
C ILE A 78 7.50 -4.18 0.47
N THR A 79 7.17 -3.56 1.60
CA THR A 79 8.13 -3.19 2.64
C THR A 79 8.74 -4.43 3.31
N ALA A 80 7.91 -5.42 3.69
CA ALA A 80 8.36 -6.67 4.30
C ALA A 80 9.29 -7.47 3.38
N ILE A 81 8.97 -7.57 2.09
CA ILE A 81 9.85 -8.18 1.08
C ILE A 81 11.20 -7.44 1.04
N GLY A 82 11.18 -6.11 1.02
CA GLY A 82 12.41 -5.30 1.02
C GLY A 82 13.23 -5.39 2.33
N HIS A 83 12.63 -5.84 3.43
CA HIS A 83 13.34 -6.20 4.65
C HIS A 83 13.93 -7.59 4.54
N TYR A 84 13.12 -8.58 4.15
CA TYR A 84 13.58 -9.97 3.97
C TYR A 84 14.77 -10.07 3.02
N VAL A 85 14.71 -9.42 1.86
CA VAL A 85 15.82 -9.42 0.89
C VAL A 85 17.11 -8.84 1.51
N ARG A 86 16.99 -7.82 2.36
CA ARG A 86 18.12 -7.07 2.92
C ARG A 86 18.72 -7.74 4.15
N ASP A 87 17.85 -8.17 5.04
CA ASP A 87 18.19 -8.57 6.40
C ASP A 87 18.43 -10.10 6.45
N GLU A 88 17.88 -10.86 5.50
CA GLU A 88 18.02 -12.32 5.43
C GLU A 88 18.73 -12.81 4.15
N LEU A 89 18.17 -12.56 2.95
CA LEU A 89 18.70 -13.16 1.71
C LEU A 89 20.09 -12.62 1.33
N GLY A 90 20.28 -11.30 1.41
CA GLY A 90 21.57 -10.65 1.14
C GLY A 90 22.72 -11.21 1.96
N PRO A 91 22.64 -11.22 3.30
CA PRO A 91 23.67 -11.80 4.15
C PRO A 91 23.92 -13.29 3.92
N ARG A 92 22.88 -14.07 3.60
CA ARG A 92 23.03 -15.51 3.28
C ARG A 92 23.80 -15.71 1.97
N LEU A 93 23.47 -14.97 0.92
CA LEU A 93 24.18 -15.01 -0.36
C LEU A 93 25.61 -14.48 -0.23
N ALA A 94 25.83 -13.41 0.54
CA ALA A 94 27.16 -12.86 0.77
C ALA A 94 28.07 -13.85 1.49
N ARG A 95 27.55 -14.64 2.46
CA ARG A 95 28.33 -15.70 3.13
C ARG A 95 28.73 -16.83 2.18
N LEU A 96 27.87 -17.20 1.24
CA LEU A 96 28.19 -18.20 0.22
C LEU A 96 29.20 -17.66 -0.80
N ALA A 97 29.05 -16.40 -1.22
CA ALA A 97 29.96 -15.77 -2.17
C ALA A 97 31.33 -15.41 -1.55
N ALA A 98 31.39 -15.10 -0.25
CA ALA A 98 32.65 -14.80 0.45
C ALA A 98 33.61 -15.98 0.50
N ALA A 99 33.13 -17.22 0.31
CA ALA A 99 33.98 -18.40 0.11
C ALA A 99 34.80 -18.32 -1.19
N ASP A 100 34.33 -17.57 -2.19
CA ASP A 100 34.92 -17.48 -3.55
C ASP A 100 35.50 -16.08 -3.88
N GLY A 101 35.58 -15.18 -2.88
CA GLY A 101 36.08 -13.79 -3.03
C GLY A 101 34.99 -12.74 -2.80
N SER A 102 35.35 -11.58 -2.24
CA SER A 102 34.40 -10.57 -1.74
C SER A 102 33.62 -9.87 -2.88
N PHE A 103 32.59 -10.51 -3.40
CA PHE A 103 31.65 -9.89 -4.32
C PHE A 103 30.57 -9.14 -3.52
N PRO A 104 30.39 -7.82 -3.71
CA PRO A 104 29.30 -7.10 -3.07
C PRO A 104 27.95 -7.56 -3.66
N THR A 105 27.22 -8.41 -2.93
CA THR A 105 25.87 -8.83 -3.29
C THR A 105 24.91 -7.64 -3.26
N PHE A 106 24.06 -7.49 -4.29
CA PHE A 106 23.01 -6.47 -4.36
C PHE A 106 23.52 -5.02 -4.33
N GLY A 107 24.57 -4.73 -5.10
CA GLY A 107 25.18 -3.40 -5.19
C GLY A 107 24.22 -2.29 -5.67
N TRP A 108 23.29 -2.61 -6.58
CA TRP A 108 22.25 -1.67 -7.01
C TRP A 108 21.34 -1.28 -5.84
N GLU A 109 20.91 -2.26 -5.03
CA GLU A 109 20.01 -2.06 -3.90
C GLU A 109 20.69 -1.26 -2.79
N ALA A 110 22.00 -1.42 -2.60
CA ALA A 110 22.78 -0.59 -1.70
C ALA A 110 22.87 0.87 -2.20
N TYR A 111 23.17 1.06 -3.48
CA TYR A 111 23.30 2.39 -4.08
C TYR A 111 21.98 3.18 -4.05
N HIS A 112 20.89 2.58 -4.51
CA HIS A 112 19.58 3.24 -4.61
C HIS A 112 19.00 3.64 -3.23
N ARG A 113 19.48 3.02 -2.13
CA ARG A 113 19.05 3.34 -0.76
C ARG A 113 19.62 4.64 -0.21
N SER A 114 20.72 5.15 -0.76
CA SER A 114 21.39 6.37 -0.29
C SER A 114 20.63 7.67 -0.60
N ASP A 115 19.49 7.57 -1.28
CA ASP A 115 18.65 8.72 -1.63
C ASP A 115 18.00 9.38 -0.41
N THR A 116 18.53 10.54 -0.05
CA THR A 116 18.07 11.40 1.07
C THR A 116 16.63 11.88 0.90
N ARG A 117 16.10 11.95 -0.34
CA ARG A 117 14.73 12.39 -0.62
C ARG A 117 13.69 11.27 -0.43
N ARG A 118 14.11 10.03 -0.16
CA ARG A 118 13.20 8.89 0.02
C ARG A 118 12.17 9.12 1.13
N ARG A 119 12.58 9.74 2.24
CA ARG A 119 11.65 10.08 3.35
C ARG A 119 10.62 11.12 2.93
N SER A 120 11.03 12.12 2.16
CA SER A 120 10.12 13.15 1.64
C SER A 120 9.09 12.55 0.69
N ARG A 121 9.52 11.72 -0.27
CA ARG A 121 8.60 11.02 -1.20
C ARG A 121 7.58 10.16 -0.47
N LYS A 122 8.00 9.40 0.56
CA LYS A 122 7.08 8.61 1.39
C LYS A 122 6.04 9.47 2.12
N ARG A 123 6.43 10.65 2.62
CA ARG A 123 5.49 11.57 3.28
C ARG A 123 4.47 12.13 2.28
N ILE A 124 4.92 12.56 1.10
CA ILE A 124 4.05 13.06 0.04
C ILE A 124 3.06 11.96 -0.38
N GLN A 125 3.54 10.74 -0.57
CA GLN A 125 2.70 9.59 -0.91
C GLN A 125 1.65 9.33 0.19
N ALA A 126 2.04 9.32 1.47
CA ALA A 126 1.09 9.14 2.57
C ALA A 126 0.02 10.25 2.60
N VAL A 127 0.36 11.50 2.29
CA VAL A 127 -0.61 12.60 2.19
C VAL A 127 -1.58 12.37 1.04
N ILE A 128 -1.08 11.95 -0.13
CA ILE A 128 -1.91 11.62 -1.29
C ILE A 128 -2.86 10.47 -0.95
N ASP A 129 -2.36 9.41 -0.33
CA ASP A 129 -3.14 8.22 0.04
C ASP A 129 -4.22 8.56 1.08
N LEU A 130 -3.87 9.32 2.12
CA LEU A 130 -4.85 9.80 3.11
C LEU A 130 -5.92 10.69 2.46
N THR A 131 -5.54 11.52 1.49
CA THR A 131 -6.51 12.38 0.79
C THR A 131 -7.47 11.53 -0.04
N ALA A 132 -6.96 10.59 -0.84
CA ALA A 132 -7.77 9.77 -1.72
C ALA A 132 -8.68 8.79 -0.96
N PHE A 133 -8.14 8.09 0.05
CA PHE A 133 -8.85 7.02 0.74
C PHE A 133 -9.59 7.46 1.99
N CYS A 134 -9.25 8.61 2.59
CA CYS A 134 -9.90 9.10 3.81
C CYS A 134 -10.53 10.49 3.63
N GLY A 135 -9.79 11.45 3.07
CA GLY A 135 -10.26 12.84 2.92
C GLY A 135 -11.52 12.94 2.06
N VAL A 136 -11.50 12.35 0.87
CA VAL A 136 -12.65 12.33 -0.06
C VAL A 136 -13.90 11.70 0.55
N PRO A 137 -13.88 10.45 1.07
CA PRO A 137 -15.08 9.86 1.65
C PRO A 137 -15.56 10.58 2.90
N LEU A 138 -14.67 11.13 3.74
CA LEU A 138 -15.11 11.95 4.88
C LEU A 138 -15.79 13.25 4.43
N ALA A 139 -15.28 13.93 3.40
CA ALA A 139 -15.94 15.11 2.85
C ALA A 139 -17.32 14.76 2.27
N ALA A 140 -17.45 13.59 1.65
CA ALA A 140 -18.73 13.09 1.13
C ALA A 140 -19.76 12.87 2.26
N LEU A 141 -19.33 12.31 3.40
CA LEU A 141 -20.18 12.17 4.59
C LEU A 141 -20.63 13.52 5.16
N VAL A 142 -19.73 14.52 5.18
CA VAL A 142 -20.08 15.88 5.60
C VAL A 142 -21.17 16.50 4.70
N VAL A 143 -21.04 16.32 3.38
CA VAL A 143 -22.06 16.79 2.42
C VAL A 143 -23.40 16.08 2.65
N PHE A 144 -23.37 14.77 2.88
CA PHE A 144 -24.58 14.00 3.20
C PHE A 144 -25.26 14.50 4.49
N TRP A 145 -24.51 14.74 5.56
CA TRP A 145 -25.07 15.27 6.81
C TRP A 145 -25.61 16.69 6.66
N ALA A 146 -24.93 17.53 5.88
CA ALA A 146 -25.37 18.91 5.62
C ALA A 146 -26.67 18.99 4.80
N ALA A 147 -26.95 17.99 3.97
CA ALA A 147 -28.19 17.92 3.19
C ALA A 147 -29.42 17.65 4.08
N GLY A 148 -29.26 17.01 5.25
CA GLY A 148 -30.36 16.76 6.19
C GLY A 148 -31.40 15.72 5.75
N ASP A 149 -31.30 15.19 4.53
CA ASP A 149 -32.31 14.33 3.90
C ASP A 149 -32.18 12.82 4.25
N GLY A 150 -31.53 12.50 5.36
CA GLY A 150 -31.24 11.13 5.76
C GLY A 150 -32.23 10.57 6.80
N GLY A 151 -32.86 9.44 6.49
CA GLY A 151 -33.55 8.65 7.53
C GLY A 151 -32.58 8.14 8.60
N ALA A 152 -33.06 7.85 9.81
CA ALA A 152 -32.22 7.45 10.95
C ALA A 152 -31.24 6.29 10.65
N LEU A 153 -31.65 5.34 9.80
CA LEU A 153 -30.81 4.22 9.37
C LEU A 153 -29.60 4.69 8.54
N LEU A 154 -29.79 5.62 7.60
CA LEU A 154 -28.70 6.15 6.78
C LEU A 154 -27.72 6.98 7.61
N ILE A 155 -28.22 7.70 8.61
CA ILE A 155 -27.39 8.41 9.58
C ILE A 155 -26.55 7.40 10.38
N ALA A 156 -27.16 6.35 10.94
CA ALA A 156 -26.42 5.32 11.67
C ALA A 156 -25.33 4.66 10.80
N LEU A 157 -25.66 4.30 9.55
CA LEU A 157 -24.71 3.75 8.59
C LEU A 157 -23.54 4.71 8.34
N SER A 158 -23.82 5.98 8.08
CA SER A 158 -22.80 7.00 7.81
C SER A 158 -21.84 7.23 8.98
N VAL A 159 -22.31 7.05 10.22
CA VAL A 159 -21.45 7.12 11.42
C VAL A 159 -20.51 5.92 11.48
N VAL A 160 -21.01 4.71 11.20
CA VAL A 160 -20.17 3.50 11.12
C VAL A 160 -19.12 3.65 10.03
N GLU A 161 -19.50 4.17 8.86
CA GLU A 161 -18.59 4.48 7.75
C GLU A 161 -17.51 5.49 8.16
N ALA A 162 -17.88 6.58 8.84
CA ALA A 162 -16.92 7.57 9.34
C ALA A 162 -15.89 6.95 10.28
N LEU A 163 -16.32 6.08 11.20
CA LEU A 163 -15.42 5.37 12.12
C LEU A 163 -14.49 4.43 11.37
N ALA A 164 -15.00 3.68 10.38
CA ALA A 164 -14.20 2.77 9.58
C ALA A 164 -13.13 3.50 8.75
N VAL A 165 -13.51 4.59 8.08
CA VAL A 165 -12.58 5.44 7.30
C VAL A 165 -11.53 6.09 8.22
N THR A 166 -11.93 6.54 9.40
CA THR A 166 -10.98 7.08 10.39
C THR A 166 -10.01 6.01 10.86
N GLY A 167 -10.48 4.78 11.12
CA GLY A 167 -9.65 3.62 11.45
C GLY A 167 -8.61 3.32 10.37
N LEU A 168 -9.02 3.36 9.09
CA LEU A 168 -8.11 3.23 7.96
C LEU A 168 -7.05 4.34 7.96
N GLY A 169 -7.45 5.59 8.16
CA GLY A 169 -6.52 6.72 8.21
C GLY A 169 -5.47 6.59 9.32
N ILE A 170 -5.88 6.10 10.51
CA ILE A 170 -4.97 5.79 11.61
C ILE A 170 -3.98 4.70 11.20
N GLN A 171 -4.45 3.60 10.60
CA GLN A 171 -3.59 2.51 10.13
C GLN A 171 -2.57 3.03 9.11
N THR A 172 -3.00 3.79 8.10
CA THR A 172 -2.11 4.40 7.11
C THR A 172 -1.02 5.25 7.76
N LEU A 173 -1.36 6.04 8.77
CA LEU A 173 -0.37 6.84 9.52
C LEU A 173 0.59 5.98 10.34
N VAL A 174 0.10 4.92 11.00
CA VAL A 174 0.93 3.99 11.78
C VAL A 174 1.97 3.31 10.88
N TYR A 175 1.54 2.78 9.73
CA TYR A 175 2.43 2.13 8.77
C TYR A 175 3.38 3.12 8.07
N ALA A 176 2.94 4.35 7.78
CA ALA A 176 3.83 5.40 7.26
C ALA A 176 4.90 5.84 8.29
N ARG A 177 4.58 5.78 9.58
CA ARG A 177 5.46 6.14 10.69
C ARG A 177 6.31 4.99 11.22
N ALA A 178 6.18 3.77 10.71
CA ALA A 178 6.98 2.65 11.16
C ALA A 178 8.26 2.49 10.31
N PRO A 179 9.38 3.18 10.62
CA PRO A 179 10.68 2.57 10.56
C PRO A 179 10.94 1.97 11.95
N ARG A 180 10.60 0.69 12.16
CA ARG A 180 11.02 0.00 13.38
C ARG A 180 12.28 -0.82 13.13
N ALA A 181 13.29 -0.37 13.89
CA ALA A 181 14.53 -0.98 14.32
C ALA A 181 14.88 -2.35 13.72
N ALA A 182 16.06 -2.38 13.10
CA ALA A 182 16.89 -3.59 13.12
C ALA A 182 17.10 -3.98 14.59
N SER A 183 16.53 -5.10 14.99
CA SER A 183 16.99 -5.90 16.14
C SER A 183 18.02 -6.89 15.64
#